data_AF-A0A961PBB1-F1
#
_entry.id   AF-A0A961PBB1-F1
#
_cell.length_a   1.000
_cell.length_b   1.000
_cell.length_c   1.000
_cell.angle_alpha   90.00
_cell.angle_beta   90.00
_cell.angle_gamma   90.00
#
_symmetry.space_group_name_H-M   'P 1'
#
loop_
_entity.id
_entity.type
_entity.pdbx_description
1 polymer ?
#
loop_
_entity_poly.entity_id
_entity_poly.type
_entity_poly.pdbx_seq_one_letter_code
_entity_poly.pdbx_strand_id
1 'polypeptide(L)'
;MDPADPGLASINFYWITAGAIALLLVLSAFFSGSETALTAASRGKLRARADRGERGAQRALDITEDNERLIGSVLLGNNVVNILSASLATALFTRAFGPEGVAWATLVMTFLVLIFAEVLPKTYAITRPEATAALVSTPIRLVVLVFAPIVA
;
A
#
# COMPACT_ATOMS: atom_id res chain seq x y z
N MET A 1 -25.93 21.56 28.99
CA MET A 1 -25.27 21.10 27.75
C MET A 1 -24.42 19.91 28.16
N ASP A 2 -24.84 18.72 27.77
CA ASP A 2 -24.34 17.45 28.32
C ASP A 2 -23.00 17.04 27.67
N PRO A 3 -22.00 16.55 28.43
CA PRO A 3 -20.72 16.17 27.89
C PRO A 3 -20.84 14.80 27.21
N ALA A 4 -20.75 14.81 25.88
CA ALA A 4 -20.67 13.66 24.98
C ALA A 4 -21.92 12.75 24.95
N ASP A 5 -22.76 12.97 23.94
CA ASP A 5 -23.74 11.98 23.47
C ASP A 5 -23.01 10.67 23.11
N PRO A 6 -23.20 9.56 23.85
CA PRO A 6 -22.53 8.29 23.60
C PRO A 6 -22.80 7.73 22.20
N GLY A 7 -23.96 8.08 21.61
CA GLY A 7 -24.35 7.67 20.27
C GLY A 7 -23.43 8.28 19.21
N LEU A 8 -23.17 9.60 19.28
CA LEU A 8 -22.31 10.29 18.32
C LEU A 8 -20.85 9.82 18.40
N ALA A 9 -20.34 9.60 19.61
CA ALA A 9 -18.98 9.09 19.80
C ALA A 9 -18.80 7.69 19.21
N SER A 10 -19.81 6.82 19.32
CA SER A 10 -19.78 5.47 18.73
C SER A 10 -19.86 5.52 17.19
N ILE A 11 -20.76 6.33 16.62
CA ILE A 11 -20.89 6.52 15.17
C ILE A 11 -19.57 7.04 14.58
N ASN A 12 -18.96 8.03 15.22
CA ASN A 12 -17.68 8.59 14.79
C ASN A 12 -16.58 7.53 14.76
N PHE A 13 -16.51 6.64 15.76
CA PHE A 13 -15.56 5.54 15.76
C PHE A 13 -15.71 4.66 14.51
N TYR A 14 -16.94 4.21 14.18
CA TYR A 14 -17.14 3.32 13.03
C TYR A 14 -16.70 3.96 11.71
N TRP A 15 -17.09 5.22 11.46
CA TRP A 15 -16.74 5.90 10.21
C TRP A 15 -15.27 6.27 10.11
N ILE A 16 -14.66 6.74 11.21
CA ILE A 16 -13.23 7.08 11.22
C ILE A 16 -12.40 5.82 11.00
N THR A 17 -12.71 4.73 11.70
CA THR A 17 -11.97 3.48 11.55
C THR A 17 -12.20 2.85 10.18
N ALA A 18 -13.43 2.85 9.65
CA ALA A 18 -13.70 2.37 8.29
C ALA A 18 -12.96 3.21 7.23
N GLY A 19 -12.96 4.53 7.38
CA GLY A 19 -12.20 5.43 6.51
C GLY A 19 -10.69 5.20 6.58
N ALA A 20 -10.14 4.96 7.77
CA ALA A 20 -8.75 4.60 7.96
C ALA A 20 -8.40 3.27 7.28
N ILE A 21 -9.25 2.23 7.42
CA ILE A 21 -9.07 0.94 6.74
C ILE A 21 -9.09 1.14 5.21
N ALA A 22 -10.04 1.91 4.68
CA ALA A 22 -10.11 2.18 3.25
C ALA A 22 -8.85 2.88 2.73
N LEU A 23 -8.35 3.89 3.46
CA LEU A 23 -7.09 4.56 3.13
C LEU A 23 -5.89 3.59 3.16
N LEU A 24 -5.83 2.72 4.17
CA LEU A 24 -4.77 1.71 4.26
C LEU A 24 -4.84 0.70 3.12
N LEU A 25 -6.04 0.25 2.70
CA LEU A 25 -6.18 -0.63 1.53
C LEU A 25 -5.68 0.04 0.25
N VAL A 26 -5.94 1.35 0.06
CA VAL A 26 -5.40 2.11 -1.06
C VAL A 26 -3.88 2.21 -1.00
N LEU A 27 -3.31 2.43 0.19
CA LEU A 27 -1.86 2.46 0.38
C LEU A 27 -1.23 1.09 0.10
N SER A 28 -1.83 -0.01 0.56
CA SER A 28 -1.36 -1.36 0.26
C SER A 28 -1.44 -1.66 -1.24
N ALA A 29 -2.54 -1.30 -1.89
CA ALA A 29 -2.69 -1.39 -3.35
C ALA A 29 -1.58 -0.64 -4.08
N PHE A 30 -1.25 0.57 -3.63
CA PHE A 30 -0.16 1.36 -4.15
C PHE A 30 1.21 0.67 -3.97
N PHE A 31 1.53 0.15 -2.78
CA PHE A 31 2.80 -0.53 -2.53
C PHE A 31 2.94 -1.79 -3.38
N SER A 32 1.92 -2.63 -3.38
CA SER A 32 1.84 -3.89 -4.13
C SER A 32 1.96 -3.68 -5.64
N GLY A 33 1.24 -2.70 -6.19
CA GLY A 33 1.36 -2.33 -7.61
C GLY A 33 2.72 -1.71 -7.94
N SER A 34 3.30 -0.91 -7.04
CA SER A 34 4.61 -0.29 -7.23
C SER A 34 5.74 -1.31 -7.24
N GLU A 35 5.72 -2.27 -6.31
CA GLU A 35 6.66 -3.39 -6.25
C GLU A 35 6.69 -4.12 -7.58
N THR A 36 5.51 -4.49 -8.07
CA THR A 36 5.36 -5.24 -9.32
C THR A 36 5.79 -4.40 -10.53
N ALA A 37 5.44 -3.12 -10.57
CA ALA A 37 5.88 -2.24 -11.66
C ALA A 37 7.40 -2.09 -11.71
N LEU A 38 8.03 -1.85 -10.55
CA LEU A 38 9.47 -1.61 -10.45
C LEU A 38 10.29 -2.88 -10.69
N THR A 39 9.79 -4.03 -10.25
CA THR A 39 10.45 -5.33 -10.48
C THR A 39 10.24 -5.85 -11.91
N ALA A 40 9.11 -5.56 -12.55
CA ALA A 40 8.82 -5.97 -13.92
C ALA A 40 9.38 -5.00 -14.98
N ALA A 41 9.73 -3.77 -14.62
CA ALA A 41 10.22 -2.77 -15.58
C ALA A 41 11.59 -3.14 -16.15
N SER A 42 11.72 -3.03 -17.48
CA SER A 42 13.02 -3.24 -18.13
C SER A 42 13.93 -2.02 -17.93
N ARG A 43 15.11 -2.24 -17.31
CA ARG A 43 16.15 -1.22 -17.15
C ARG A 43 16.53 -0.53 -18.47
N GLY A 44 16.66 -1.28 -19.56
CA GLY A 44 16.98 -0.73 -20.88
C GLY A 44 15.89 0.20 -21.43
N LYS A 45 14.61 -0.16 -21.23
CA LYS A 45 13.48 0.70 -21.64
C LYS A 45 13.35 1.94 -20.76
N LEU A 46 13.60 1.81 -19.45
CA LEU A 46 13.67 2.95 -18.54
C LEU A 46 14.80 3.91 -18.91
N ARG A 47 15.98 3.38 -19.25
CA ARG A 47 17.11 4.20 -19.73
C ARG A 47 16.75 4.95 -21.00
N ALA A 48 16.21 4.27 -22.00
CA ALA A 48 15.78 4.91 -23.24
C ALA A 48 14.72 6.01 -23.02
N ARG A 49 13.84 5.85 -22.02
CA ARG A 49 12.87 6.89 -21.61
C ARG A 49 13.55 8.05 -20.90
N ALA A 50 14.48 7.77 -20.01
CA ALA A 50 15.26 8.78 -19.29
C ALA A 50 16.10 9.63 -20.26
N ASP A 51 16.74 9.01 -21.25
CA ASP A 51 17.52 9.69 -22.29
C ASP A 51 16.65 10.63 -23.16
N ARG A 52 15.34 10.37 -23.25
CA ARG A 52 14.35 11.28 -23.87
C ARG A 52 13.87 12.41 -22.95
N GLY A 53 14.45 12.55 -21.76
CA GLY A 53 14.14 13.60 -20.80
C GLY A 53 13.04 13.24 -19.78
N GLU A 54 12.59 11.98 -19.73
CA GLU A 54 11.56 11.55 -18.77
C GLU A 54 12.15 11.41 -17.36
N ARG A 55 12.01 12.46 -16.53
CA ARG A 55 12.53 12.50 -15.15
C ARG A 55 12.00 11.35 -14.27
N GLY A 56 10.77 10.90 -14.52
CA GLY A 56 10.18 9.75 -13.82
C GLY A 56 10.91 8.45 -14.13
N ALA A 57 11.26 8.23 -15.40
CA ALA A 57 12.01 7.06 -15.82
C ALA A 57 13.44 7.07 -15.28
N GLN A 58 14.10 8.23 -15.22
CA GLN A 58 15.42 8.35 -14.57
C GLN A 58 15.34 7.95 -13.09
N ARG A 59 14.37 8.49 -12.34
CA ARG A 59 14.19 8.12 -10.93
C ARG A 59 13.88 6.64 -10.75
N ALA A 60 13.00 6.09 -11.57
CA ALA A 60 12.69 4.67 -11.54
C ALA A 60 13.95 3.84 -11.80
N LEU A 61 14.77 4.23 -12.78
CA LEU A 61 16.05 3.59 -13.06
C LEU A 61 16.95 3.60 -11.83
N ASP A 62 17.19 4.78 -11.23
CA ASP A 62 18.05 4.94 -10.05
C ASP A 62 17.57 4.08 -8.87
N ILE A 63 16.25 4.04 -8.61
CA ILE A 63 15.67 3.23 -7.52
C ILE A 63 15.84 1.73 -7.79
N THR A 64 15.69 1.30 -9.05
CA THR A 64 15.83 -0.11 -9.45
C THR A 64 17.28 -0.59 -9.52
N GLU A 65 18.27 0.28 -9.38
CA GLU A 65 19.68 -0.12 -9.28
C GLU A 65 19.95 -0.84 -7.95
N ASP A 66 19.34 -0.37 -6.86
CA ASP A 66 19.39 -0.99 -5.53
C ASP A 66 18.11 -1.79 -5.24
N ASN A 67 17.98 -2.93 -5.93
CA ASN A 67 16.81 -3.79 -5.82
C ASN A 67 16.59 -4.34 -4.41
N GLU A 68 17.64 -4.57 -3.64
CA GLU A 68 17.53 -5.12 -2.29
C GLU A 68 16.85 -4.12 -1.35
N ARG A 69 17.34 -2.88 -1.31
CA ARG A 69 16.71 -1.81 -0.52
C ARG A 69 15.32 -1.48 -1.02
N LEU A 70 15.12 -1.46 -2.34
CA LEU A 70 13.82 -1.23 -2.94
C LEU A 70 12.80 -2.28 -2.48
N ILE A 71 13.06 -3.57 -2.75
CA ILE A 71 12.12 -4.65 -2.48
C ILE A 71 11.84 -4.72 -0.98
N GLY A 72 12.88 -4.71 -0.15
CA GLY A 72 12.69 -4.82 1.30
C GLY A 72 11.94 -3.62 1.89
N SER A 73 12.18 -2.38 1.41
CA SER A 73 11.45 -1.19 1.88
C SER A 73 9.97 -1.21 1.48
N VAL A 74 9.67 -1.61 0.24
CA VAL A 74 8.29 -1.69 -0.26
C VAL A 74 7.53 -2.83 0.40
N LEU A 75 8.16 -3.99 0.56
CA LEU A 75 7.58 -5.14 1.27
C LEU A 75 7.27 -4.78 2.73
N LEU A 76 8.22 -4.12 3.42
CA LEU A 76 8.02 -3.66 4.80
C LEU A 76 6.86 -2.67 4.89
N GLY A 77 6.81 -1.67 4.00
CA GLY A 77 5.71 -0.71 3.95
C GLY A 77 4.36 -1.37 3.72
N ASN A 78 4.27 -2.31 2.77
CA ASN A 78 3.06 -3.06 2.48
C ASN A 78 2.59 -3.88 3.70
N ASN A 79 3.53 -4.59 4.34
CA ASN A 79 3.23 -5.42 5.51
C ASN A 79 2.74 -4.59 6.69
N VAL A 80 3.37 -3.44 6.96
CA VAL A 80 2.92 -2.51 8.02
C VAL A 80 1.49 -2.07 7.76
N VAL A 81 1.18 -1.64 6.53
CA VAL A 81 -0.17 -1.19 6.15
C VAL A 81 -1.19 -2.33 6.26
N ASN A 82 -0.84 -3.54 5.84
CA ASN A 82 -1.71 -4.71 5.93
C ASN A 82 -2.00 -5.12 7.38
N ILE A 83 -0.97 -5.18 8.22
CA ILE A 83 -1.14 -5.52 9.64
C ILE A 83 -1.98 -4.45 10.34
N LEU A 84 -1.75 -3.16 10.05
CA LEU A 84 -2.55 -2.08 10.62
C LEU A 84 -4.01 -2.13 10.17
N SER A 85 -4.27 -2.36 8.88
CA SER A 85 -5.64 -2.43 8.36
C SER A 85 -6.39 -3.63 8.94
N ALA A 86 -5.75 -4.81 9.00
CA ALA A 86 -6.33 -6.00 9.62
C ALA A 86 -6.62 -5.77 11.11
N SER A 87 -5.67 -5.18 11.85
CA SER A 87 -5.83 -4.89 13.29
C SER A 87 -6.99 -3.91 13.55
N LEU A 88 -7.12 -2.86 12.75
CA LEU A 88 -8.23 -1.91 12.83
C LEU A 88 -9.56 -2.56 12.46
N ALA A 89 -9.58 -3.41 11.44
CA ALA A 89 -10.78 -4.16 11.06
C ALA A 89 -11.20 -5.12 12.17
N THR A 90 -10.27 -5.86 12.78
CA THR A 90 -10.57 -6.69 13.94
C THR A 90 -11.20 -5.87 15.06
N ALA A 91 -10.61 -4.72 15.43
CA ALA A 91 -11.18 -3.84 16.45
C ALA A 91 -12.60 -3.34 16.07
N LEU A 92 -12.81 -2.95 14.81
CA LEU A 92 -14.09 -2.48 14.29
C LEU A 92 -15.17 -3.54 14.38
N PHE A 93 -14.89 -4.75 13.86
CA PHE A 93 -15.85 -5.84 13.82
C PHE A 93 -16.07 -6.46 15.20
N THR A 94 -15.05 -6.57 16.05
CA THR A 94 -15.24 -7.03 17.42
C THR A 94 -16.15 -6.09 18.20
N ARG A 95 -16.03 -4.78 17.98
CA ARG A 95 -16.95 -3.81 18.59
C ARG A 95 -18.37 -3.89 18.03
N ALA A 96 -18.53 -4.24 16.75
CA ALA A 96 -19.84 -4.34 16.09
C ALA A 96 -20.58 -5.66 16.39
N PHE A 97 -19.85 -6.78 16.46
CA PHE A 97 -20.41 -8.13 16.47
C PHE A 97 -19.99 -8.98 17.68
N GLY A 98 -19.22 -8.41 18.62
CA GLY A 98 -18.66 -9.15 19.75
C GLY A 98 -17.49 -10.06 19.33
N PRO A 99 -17.17 -11.11 20.11
CA PRO A 99 -16.01 -11.98 19.84
C PRO A 99 -16.00 -12.60 18.44
N GLU A 100 -17.17 -12.94 17.90
CA GLU A 100 -17.33 -13.51 16.55
C GLU A 100 -16.94 -12.52 15.45
N GLY A 101 -16.87 -11.22 15.75
CA GLY A 101 -16.39 -10.19 14.84
C GLY A 101 -14.96 -10.42 14.34
N VAL A 102 -14.13 -11.15 15.09
CA VAL A 102 -12.77 -11.50 14.65
C VAL A 102 -12.80 -12.39 13.40
N ALA A 103 -13.71 -13.37 13.35
CA ALA A 103 -13.87 -14.26 12.20
C ALA A 103 -14.34 -13.47 10.96
N TRP A 104 -15.31 -12.57 11.15
CA TRP A 104 -15.79 -11.69 10.08
C TRP A 104 -14.71 -10.74 9.57
N ALA A 105 -13.95 -10.10 10.46
CA ALA A 105 -12.83 -9.24 10.08
C ALA A 105 -11.80 -10.01 9.25
N THR A 106 -11.45 -11.22 9.69
CA THR A 106 -10.46 -12.07 9.01
C THR A 106 -10.91 -12.41 7.60
N LEU A 107 -12.16 -12.86 7.43
CA LEU A 107 -12.71 -13.23 6.13
C LEU A 107 -12.80 -12.03 5.19
N VAL A 108 -13.38 -10.92 5.67
CA VAL A 108 -13.57 -9.70 4.88
C VAL A 108 -12.23 -9.09 4.49
N MET A 109 -11.30 -8.94 5.42
CA MET A 109 -9.99 -8.36 5.13
C MET A 109 -9.15 -9.24 4.22
N THR A 110 -9.20 -10.56 4.36
CA THR A 110 -8.50 -11.47 3.44
C THR A 110 -9.00 -11.26 2.01
N PHE A 111 -10.31 -11.22 1.80
CA PHE A 111 -10.89 -10.93 0.49
C PHE A 111 -10.50 -9.55 -0.04
N LEU A 112 -10.63 -8.51 0.80
CA LEU A 112 -10.36 -7.14 0.40
C LEU A 112 -8.89 -6.92 0.05
N VAL A 113 -7.97 -7.41 0.88
CA VAL A 113 -6.53 -7.29 0.65
C VAL A 113 -6.14 -8.09 -0.59
N LEU A 114 -6.52 -9.37 -0.68
CA LEU A 114 -6.13 -10.21 -1.82
C LEU A 114 -6.62 -9.65 -3.14
N ILE A 115 -7.86 -9.19 -3.23
CA ILE A 115 -8.39 -8.73 -4.52
C ILE A 115 -7.96 -7.30 -4.79
N PHE A 116 -8.26 -6.36 -3.88
CA PHE A 116 -8.14 -4.94 -4.17
C PHE A 116 -6.76 -4.36 -3.86
N ALA A 117 -6.05 -4.94 -2.90
CA ALA A 117 -4.72 -4.46 -2.52
C ALA A 117 -3.59 -5.29 -3.12
N GLU A 118 -3.87 -6.52 -3.56
CA GLU A 118 -2.85 -7.43 -4.05
C GLU A 118 -3.01 -7.81 -5.52
N VAL A 119 -4.00 -8.61 -5.89
CA VAL A 119 -4.12 -9.17 -7.25
C VAL A 119 -4.42 -8.09 -8.28
N LEU A 120 -5.41 -7.21 -8.05
CA LEU A 120 -5.79 -6.20 -9.04
C LEU A 120 -4.67 -5.18 -9.31
N PRO A 121 -4.02 -4.59 -8.29
CA PRO A 121 -2.96 -3.61 -8.53
C PRO A 121 -1.74 -4.22 -9.23
N LYS A 122 -1.32 -5.44 -8.83
CA LYS A 122 -0.21 -6.17 -9.48
C LYS A 122 -0.53 -6.47 -10.94
N THR A 123 -1.75 -6.95 -11.21
CA THR A 123 -2.21 -7.24 -12.58
C THR A 123 -2.17 -6.00 -13.45
N TYR A 124 -2.67 -4.87 -12.94
CA TYR A 124 -2.62 -3.60 -13.67
C TYR A 124 -1.18 -3.13 -13.93
N ALA A 125 -0.31 -3.21 -12.91
CA ALA A 125 1.08 -2.78 -12.99
C ALA A 125 1.88 -3.53 -14.07
N ILE A 126 1.66 -4.84 -14.23
CA ILE A 126 2.33 -5.67 -15.24
C ILE A 126 2.02 -5.25 -16.68
N THR A 127 0.88 -4.63 -16.95
CA THR A 127 0.50 -4.25 -18.32
C THR A 127 1.34 -3.12 -18.90
N ARG A 128 1.85 -2.21 -18.04
CA ARG A 128 2.64 -1.03 -18.44
C ARG A 128 3.74 -0.72 -17.41
N PRO A 129 4.67 -1.66 -17.16
CA PRO A 129 5.52 -1.62 -15.99
C PRO A 129 6.44 -0.39 -16.00
N GLU A 130 7.01 0.01 -17.15
CA GLU A 130 7.89 1.19 -17.20
C GLU A 130 7.15 2.51 -16.94
N ALA A 131 5.90 2.63 -17.41
CA ALA A 131 5.10 3.83 -17.19
C ALA A 131 4.65 3.91 -15.73
N THR A 132 4.19 2.80 -15.17
CA THR A 132 3.79 2.71 -13.77
C THR A 132 5.00 2.96 -12.85
N ALA A 133 6.15 2.35 -13.14
CA ALA A 133 7.41 2.57 -12.40
C ALA A 133 7.82 4.05 -12.41
N ALA A 134 7.77 4.71 -13.57
CA ALA A 134 8.08 6.13 -13.68
C ALA A 134 7.12 7.01 -12.88
N LEU A 135 5.82 6.67 -12.89
CA LEU A 135 4.78 7.37 -12.14
C LEU A 135 4.98 7.25 -10.62
N VAL A 136 5.20 6.03 -10.12
CA VAL A 136 5.33 5.75 -8.68
C VAL A 136 6.73 6.04 -8.12
N SER A 137 7.72 6.32 -8.98
CA SER A 137 9.11 6.56 -8.58
C SER A 137 9.28 7.62 -7.48
N THR A 138 8.49 8.70 -7.51
CA THR A 138 8.62 9.78 -6.53
C THR A 138 8.22 9.36 -5.12
N PRO A 139 6.98 8.87 -4.90
CA PRO A 139 6.59 8.39 -3.57
C PRO A 139 7.43 7.20 -3.10
N ILE A 140 7.78 6.26 -3.99
CA ILE A 140 8.60 5.10 -3.59
C ILE A 140 10.01 5.51 -3.17
N ARG A 141 10.61 6.52 -3.79
CA ARG A 141 11.92 7.02 -3.33
C ARG A 141 11.89 7.51 -1.89
N LEU A 142 10.79 8.15 -1.46
CA LEU A 142 10.64 8.59 -0.07
C LEU A 142 10.48 7.40 0.87
N VAL A 143 9.70 6.39 0.46
CA VAL A 143 9.51 5.15 1.22
C VAL A 143 10.85 4.44 1.42
N VAL A 144 11.62 4.27 0.34
CA VAL A 144 12.95 3.65 0.39
C VAL A 144 13.88 4.47 1.29
N LEU A 145 13.87 5.80 1.20
CA LEU A 145 14.69 6.64 2.08
C LEU A 145 14.38 6.42 3.58
N VAL A 146 13.09 6.27 3.92
CA VAL A 146 12.63 6.09 5.30
C VAL A 146 12.91 4.69 5.82
N PHE A 147 12.71 3.65 5.00
CA PHE A 147 12.83 2.25 5.44
C PHE A 147 14.18 1.60 5.15
N ALA A 148 14.98 2.11 4.22
CA ALA A 148 16.32 1.57 3.92
C ALA A 148 17.22 1.40 5.14
N PRO A 149 17.26 2.29 6.16
CA PRO A 149 18.11 2.09 7.34
C PRO A 149 17.75 0.85 8.18
N ILE A 150 16.53 0.31 8.03
CA ILE A 150 16.03 -0.86 8.77
C ILE A 150 16.31 -2.15 7.99
N VAL A 151 16.39 -2.05 6.66
CA VAL A 151 16.44 -3.17 5.72
C VAL A 151 17.88 -3.43 5.22
N ALA A 152 18.76 -2.43 5.30
CA ALA A 152 20.13 -2.46 4.76
C ALA A 152 21.22 -2.90 5.75
#